data_AF-A0A3B0S1C8-F1
#
_entry.id   AF-A0A3B0S1C8-F1
#
_cell.length_a   1.000
_cell.length_b   1.000
_cell.length_c   1.000
_cell.angle_alpha   90.00
_cell.angle_beta   90.00
_cell.angle_gamma   90.00
#
_symmetry.space_group_name_H-M   'P 1'
#
loop_
_entity.id
_entity.type
_entity.pdbx_description
1 polymer ?
#
loop_
_entity_poly.entity_id
_entity_poly.type
_entity_poly.pdbx_seq_one_letter_code
_entity_poly.pdbx_strand_id
1 'polypeptide(L)'
;MENSMINNIKLIALVSAMIVGAATADAQELRNKRSKSPKAKIQMPIPQTGPKLGLNAGRLGGAGKADLVILPRYSGNSGQPGSGFCGPWNGGNQTVYFYVKNIGNGVAASSDVYIGFNGGYNSTITVPQLAPNQRTLRSKTIPAGAWGPTQYHSSVQFLIAADQNDDTTETNVSNNYGQSTCVGPAT
;
A
#
# COMPACT_ATOMS: atom_id res chain seq x y z
N MET A 1 47.97 17.24 65.19
CA MET A 1 47.35 17.52 66.50
C MET A 1 45.88 17.76 66.25
N GLU A 2 45.07 16.81 66.72
CA GLU A 2 43.61 16.82 66.73
C GLU A 2 43.05 17.93 67.63
N ASN A 3 41.89 18.49 67.25
CA ASN A 3 40.65 18.59 68.06
C ASN A 3 39.64 19.51 67.33
N SER A 4 38.42 19.03 67.00
CA SER A 4 37.19 19.01 67.84
C SER A 4 36.59 20.44 67.96
N MET A 5 35.31 20.79 67.75
CA MET A 5 33.98 20.15 67.79
C MET A 5 32.98 21.07 67.01
N ILE A 6 32.04 20.54 66.22
CA ILE A 6 30.59 20.35 66.50
C ILE A 6 29.75 21.64 66.77
N ASN A 7 28.70 21.77 65.95
CA ASN A 7 27.40 22.45 66.14
C ASN A 7 27.30 23.97 66.26
N ASN A 8 26.66 24.57 65.25
CA ASN A 8 25.53 25.47 65.48
C ASN A 8 24.45 25.28 64.40
N ILE A 9 23.51 24.39 64.71
CA ILE A 9 22.17 24.35 64.13
C ILE A 9 21.38 25.48 64.80
N LYS A 10 20.95 26.49 64.04
CA LYS A 10 19.60 27.09 64.06
C LYS A 10 19.55 28.38 63.23
N LEU A 11 18.42 28.54 62.55
CA LEU A 11 17.93 29.76 61.90
C LEU A 11 18.64 30.18 60.60
N ILE A 12 18.12 29.73 59.47
CA ILE A 12 17.36 30.57 58.52
C ILE A 12 16.47 29.60 57.72
N ALA A 13 15.23 29.44 58.19
CA ALA A 13 14.13 29.03 57.35
C ALA A 13 13.40 30.32 56.99
N LEU A 14 13.27 30.62 55.70
CA LEU A 14 11.99 31.01 55.07
C LEU A 14 12.17 31.32 53.57
N VAL A 15 11.38 30.60 52.77
CA VAL A 15 10.71 31.02 51.53
C VAL A 15 11.56 31.34 50.30
N SER A 16 11.60 30.36 49.39
CA SER A 16 11.28 30.61 47.98
C SER A 16 10.53 29.40 47.43
N ALA A 17 9.20 29.53 47.45
CA ALA A 17 8.28 28.63 46.79
C ALA A 17 8.11 29.05 45.33
N MET A 18 7.76 28.05 44.51
CA MET A 18 7.12 28.17 43.19
C MET A 18 7.97 28.69 42.02
N ILE A 19 8.52 27.76 41.23
CA ILE A 19 8.19 27.64 39.80
C ILE A 19 8.24 26.14 39.42
N VAL A 20 7.11 25.44 39.53
CA VAL A 20 6.86 24.24 38.71
C VAL A 20 5.61 24.56 37.91
N GLY A 21 5.82 25.16 36.75
CA GLY A 21 4.76 25.61 35.85
C GLY A 21 4.92 24.99 34.47
N ALA A 22 4.02 24.05 34.16
CA ALA A 22 3.48 23.73 32.84
C ALA A 22 4.46 23.29 31.72
N ALA A 23 4.68 21.98 31.59
CA ALA A 23 5.19 21.41 30.33
C ALA A 23 4.71 19.98 30.03
N THR A 24 3.60 19.51 30.62
CA THR A 24 3.15 18.11 30.44
C THR A 24 1.74 17.92 29.91
N ALA A 25 0.92 18.98 29.80
CA ALA A 25 -0.42 18.88 29.22
C ALA A 25 -0.41 18.88 27.67
N ASP A 26 0.44 19.70 27.04
CA ASP A 26 0.44 19.86 25.58
C ASP A 26 0.98 18.63 24.84
N ALA A 27 1.92 17.90 25.44
CA ALA A 27 2.51 16.71 24.83
C ALA A 27 1.54 15.52 24.76
N GLN A 28 0.58 15.41 25.69
CA GLN A 28 -0.44 14.37 25.66
C GLN A 28 -1.59 14.71 24.70
N GLU A 29 -1.95 16.00 24.58
CA GLU A 29 -3.02 16.41 23.66
C GLU A 29 -2.62 16.23 22.18
N LEU A 30 -1.36 16.51 21.83
CA LEU A 30 -0.81 16.22 20.49
C LEU A 30 -0.79 14.72 20.15
N ARG A 31 -0.53 13.84 21.14
CA ARG A 31 -0.61 12.39 20.95
C ARG A 31 -2.05 11.92 20.74
N ASN A 32 -3.01 12.47 21.50
CA ASN A 32 -4.43 12.12 21.34
C ASN A 32 -5.04 12.65 20.03
N LYS A 33 -4.55 13.78 19.50
CA LYS A 33 -4.95 14.29 18.18
C LYS A 33 -4.37 13.47 17.02
N ARG A 34 -3.14 12.94 17.13
CA ARG A 34 -2.54 12.02 16.14
C ARG A 34 -3.23 10.64 16.07
N SER A 35 -3.87 10.20 17.15
CA SER A 35 -4.65 8.94 17.19
C SER A 35 -5.99 9.02 16.46
N LYS A 36 -6.46 10.22 16.11
CA LYS A 36 -7.79 10.46 15.54
C LYS A 36 -7.76 11.00 14.11
N SER A 37 -6.65 10.89 13.40
CA SER A 37 -6.73 10.99 11.94
C SER A 37 -7.58 9.81 11.46
N PRO A 38 -8.75 10.04 10.85
CA PRO A 38 -9.46 8.96 10.21
C PRO A 38 -8.48 8.36 9.21
N LYS A 39 -8.10 7.09 9.41
CA LYS A 39 -7.54 6.30 8.32
C LYS A 39 -8.59 6.38 7.24
N ALA A 40 -8.37 7.20 6.23
CA ALA A 40 -9.20 7.23 5.05
C ALA A 40 -9.17 5.79 4.53
N LYS A 41 -10.23 5.02 4.85
CA LYS A 41 -10.44 3.73 4.21
C LYS A 41 -10.55 4.10 2.75
N ILE A 42 -9.58 3.65 1.97
CA ILE A 42 -9.64 3.82 0.54
C ILE A 42 -10.88 3.03 0.09
N GLN A 43 -11.99 3.73 -0.10
CA GLN A 43 -13.15 3.20 -0.80
C GLN A 43 -12.84 3.38 -2.29
N MET A 44 -11.88 2.59 -2.79
CA MET A 44 -11.70 2.45 -4.24
C MET A 44 -12.96 1.78 -4.79
N PRO A 45 -13.48 2.22 -5.95
CA PRO A 45 -14.61 1.56 -6.57
C PRO A 45 -14.26 0.08 -6.74
N ILE A 46 -14.99 -0.78 -6.04
CA ILE A 46 -14.90 -2.21 -6.25
C ILE A 46 -15.45 -2.45 -7.68
N PRO A 47 -14.74 -3.19 -8.56
CA PRO A 47 -15.25 -3.57 -9.86
C PRO A 47 -16.70 -4.05 -9.79
N GLN A 48 -17.48 -3.70 -10.83
CA GLN A 48 -18.87 -4.13 -10.93
C GLN A 48 -18.91 -5.65 -10.98
N THR A 49 -19.38 -6.26 -9.88
CA THR A 49 -19.60 -7.70 -9.77
C THR A 49 -20.80 -8.07 -10.63
N GLY A 50 -20.56 -8.74 -11.75
CA GLY A 50 -21.61 -9.15 -12.66
C GLY A 50 -20.99 -9.75 -13.90
N PRO A 51 -21.01 -11.09 -14.06
CA PRO A 51 -20.33 -11.75 -15.16
C PRO A 51 -20.94 -11.23 -16.46
N LYS A 52 -20.12 -10.59 -17.29
CA LYS A 52 -20.52 -10.40 -18.68
C LYS A 52 -20.46 -11.78 -19.30
N LEU A 53 -21.61 -12.27 -19.76
CA LEU A 53 -21.69 -13.49 -20.58
C LEU A 53 -20.86 -13.28 -21.86
N GLY A 54 -19.55 -13.54 -21.76
CA GLY A 54 -18.59 -13.46 -22.85
C GLY A 54 -18.90 -14.54 -23.87
N LEU A 55 -19.18 -14.11 -25.10
CA LEU A 55 -19.36 -14.97 -26.27
C LEU A 55 -18.16 -15.90 -26.45
N ASN A 56 -18.46 -17.20 -26.55
CA ASN A 56 -17.60 -18.34 -26.92
C ASN A 56 -16.32 -17.95 -27.70
N ALA A 57 -15.22 -17.72 -26.98
CA ALA A 57 -13.89 -17.81 -27.57
C ALA A 57 -13.53 -19.29 -27.74
N GLY A 58 -13.63 -19.77 -28.98
CA GLY A 58 -12.88 -20.91 -29.53
C GLY A 58 -12.59 -22.08 -28.60
N ARG A 59 -13.45 -23.09 -28.67
CA ARG A 59 -13.31 -24.47 -28.19
C ARG A 59 -11.89 -25.05 -28.39
N LEU A 60 -10.99 -24.86 -27.43
CA LEU A 60 -9.73 -25.60 -27.32
C LEU A 60 -9.47 -25.98 -25.85
N GLY A 61 -9.89 -27.19 -25.49
CA GLY A 61 -9.26 -28.00 -24.45
C GLY A 61 -9.64 -27.75 -22.99
N GLY A 62 -10.63 -28.51 -22.50
CA GLY A 62 -10.85 -28.79 -21.07
C GLY A 62 -11.92 -27.91 -20.40
N ALA A 63 -12.84 -28.54 -19.68
CA ALA A 63 -13.87 -27.90 -18.85
C ALA A 63 -13.30 -27.20 -17.59
N GLY A 64 -12.13 -26.58 -17.73
CA GLY A 64 -11.46 -25.86 -16.67
C GLY A 64 -11.98 -24.44 -16.54
N LYS A 65 -11.88 -23.89 -15.34
CA LYS A 65 -12.15 -22.47 -15.07
C LYS A 65 -10.83 -21.72 -14.93
N ALA A 66 -10.80 -20.48 -15.41
CA ALA A 66 -9.69 -19.58 -15.14
C ALA A 66 -9.66 -19.18 -13.66
N ASP A 67 -8.53 -18.66 -13.20
CA ASP A 67 -8.37 -18.05 -11.88
C ASP A 67 -7.17 -17.11 -11.96
N LEU A 68 -7.41 -15.81 -12.01
CA LEU A 68 -6.42 -14.76 -12.23
C LEU A 68 -5.96 -14.19 -10.90
N VAL A 69 -4.64 -14.16 -10.70
CA VAL A 69 -4.03 -13.55 -9.52
C VAL A 69 -3.04 -12.45 -9.90
N ILE A 70 -2.97 -11.44 -9.05
CA ILE A 70 -1.97 -10.39 -9.10
C ILE A 70 -0.78 -10.75 -8.21
N LEU A 71 0.42 -10.81 -8.79
CA LEU A 71 1.64 -11.14 -8.06
C LEU A 71 2.68 -10.02 -8.19
N PRO A 72 3.48 -9.74 -7.14
CA PRO A 72 4.59 -8.81 -7.25
C PRO A 72 5.66 -9.29 -8.24
N ARG A 73 6.35 -8.35 -8.89
CA ARG A 73 7.48 -8.66 -9.80
C ARG A 73 8.74 -9.07 -9.04
N TYR A 74 9.00 -8.39 -7.92
CA TYR A 74 10.21 -8.54 -7.11
C TYR A 74 9.90 -9.31 -5.82
N SER A 75 10.92 -9.92 -5.24
CA SER A 75 10.84 -10.53 -3.91
C SER A 75 10.84 -9.48 -2.80
N GLY A 76 10.56 -9.91 -1.58
CA GLY A 76 10.61 -9.06 -0.39
C GLY A 76 9.32 -8.29 -0.13
N ASN A 77 9.31 -7.55 0.98
CA ASN A 77 8.14 -6.79 1.41
C ASN A 77 7.98 -5.56 0.52
N SER A 78 6.82 -5.41 -0.09
CA SER A 78 6.50 -4.24 -0.89
C SER A 78 6.62 -2.95 -0.07
N GLY A 79 7.10 -1.90 -0.72
CA GLY A 79 7.33 -0.61 -0.07
C GLY A 79 8.64 0.01 -0.53
N GLN A 80 9.73 -0.76 -0.52
CA GLN A 80 11.05 -0.26 -0.91
C GLN A 80 11.26 -0.30 -2.42
N PRO A 81 12.08 0.60 -3.00
CA PRO A 81 12.46 0.49 -4.40
C PRO A 81 13.06 -0.89 -4.73
N GLY A 82 12.60 -1.51 -5.82
CA GLY A 82 13.05 -2.83 -6.26
C GLY A 82 12.53 -4.01 -5.42
N SER A 83 11.48 -3.83 -4.63
CA SER A 83 10.88 -4.87 -3.78
C SER A 83 9.38 -5.01 -4.03
N GLY A 84 8.87 -6.24 -3.90
CA GLY A 84 7.46 -6.54 -4.14
C GLY A 84 6.95 -6.00 -5.47
N PHE A 85 6.00 -5.07 -5.39
CA PHE A 85 5.42 -4.38 -6.54
C PHE A 85 6.20 -3.14 -7.01
N CYS A 86 7.11 -2.62 -6.21
CA CYS A 86 7.78 -1.34 -6.43
C CYS A 86 9.02 -1.53 -7.31
N GLY A 87 9.06 -0.83 -8.45
CA GLY A 87 10.22 -0.78 -9.33
C GLY A 87 11.45 -0.12 -8.69
N PRO A 88 12.63 -0.26 -9.31
CA PRO A 88 13.82 0.47 -8.88
C PRO A 88 13.63 1.98 -9.00
N TRP A 89 14.42 2.73 -8.24
CA TRP A 89 14.41 4.18 -8.31
C TRP A 89 15.19 4.69 -9.53
N ASN A 90 14.52 5.45 -10.40
CA ASN A 90 15.11 6.02 -11.61
C ASN A 90 14.97 7.56 -11.62
N GLY A 91 15.44 8.24 -10.57
CA GLY A 91 15.55 9.71 -10.56
C GLY A 91 14.22 10.47 -10.53
N GLY A 92 13.21 9.99 -9.81
CA GLY A 92 11.92 10.68 -9.64
C GLY A 92 10.70 9.84 -10.02
N ASN A 93 10.90 8.86 -10.91
CA ASN A 93 9.84 8.02 -11.43
C ASN A 93 9.98 6.60 -10.88
N GLN A 94 9.00 6.16 -10.09
CA GLN A 94 8.79 4.73 -9.82
C GLN A 94 7.67 4.19 -10.68
N THR A 95 7.82 2.92 -10.98
CA THR A 95 6.85 2.14 -11.72
C THR A 95 6.40 1.00 -10.83
N VAL A 96 5.10 0.76 -10.75
CA VAL A 96 4.55 -0.46 -10.17
C VAL A 96 4.68 -1.56 -11.21
N TYR A 97 5.31 -2.68 -10.85
CA TYR A 97 5.46 -3.87 -11.69
C TYR A 97 4.74 -5.05 -11.05
N PHE A 98 3.96 -5.76 -11.85
CA PHE A 98 3.18 -6.91 -11.37
C PHE A 98 3.00 -7.94 -12.47
N TYR A 99 2.85 -9.20 -12.06
CA TYR A 99 2.38 -10.25 -12.93
C TYR A 99 0.86 -10.41 -12.79
N VAL A 100 0.22 -10.66 -13.92
CA VAL A 100 -1.10 -11.28 -13.97
C VAL A 100 -0.87 -12.73 -14.33
N LYS A 101 -1.31 -13.66 -13.48
CA LYS A 101 -1.11 -15.10 -13.69
C LYS A 101 -2.45 -15.80 -13.66
N ASN A 102 -2.68 -16.70 -14.61
CA ASN A 102 -3.77 -17.65 -14.54
C ASN A 102 -3.30 -18.90 -13.77
N ILE A 103 -3.81 -19.10 -12.56
CA ILE A 103 -3.58 -20.30 -11.73
C ILE A 103 -4.70 -21.34 -11.91
N GLY A 104 -5.73 -21.02 -12.69
CA GLY A 104 -6.81 -21.92 -13.04
C GLY A 104 -6.37 -23.00 -14.02
N ASN A 105 -7.26 -23.97 -14.24
CA ASN A 105 -7.08 -25.05 -15.22
C ASN A 105 -7.78 -24.76 -16.56
N GLY A 106 -8.52 -23.66 -16.68
CA GLY A 106 -9.10 -23.15 -17.92
C GLY A 106 -8.32 -21.97 -18.50
N VAL A 107 -8.60 -21.63 -19.75
CA VAL A 107 -8.05 -20.44 -20.41
C VAL A 107 -8.75 -19.19 -19.87
N ALA A 108 -7.97 -18.17 -19.48
CA ALA A 108 -8.50 -16.85 -19.17
C ALA A 108 -8.57 -16.02 -20.45
N ALA A 109 -9.72 -15.40 -20.72
CA ALA A 109 -9.89 -14.54 -21.89
C ALA A 109 -9.00 -13.29 -21.81
N SER A 110 -8.90 -12.54 -22.91
CA SER A 110 -8.33 -11.20 -22.83
C SER A 110 -9.20 -10.34 -21.94
N SER A 111 -8.60 -9.68 -20.95
CA SER A 111 -9.31 -8.85 -19.98
C SER A 111 -8.50 -7.62 -19.62
N ASP A 112 -9.10 -6.75 -18.81
CA ASP A 112 -8.51 -5.49 -18.38
C ASP A 112 -8.14 -5.53 -16.89
N VAL A 113 -6.94 -5.05 -16.58
CA VAL A 113 -6.50 -4.79 -15.21
C VAL A 113 -6.75 -3.34 -14.87
N TYR A 114 -7.45 -3.10 -13.76
CA TYR A 114 -7.50 -1.79 -13.13
C TYR A 114 -6.30 -1.59 -12.22
N ILE A 115 -5.71 -0.40 -12.24
CA ILE A 115 -4.78 0.06 -11.21
C ILE A 115 -5.20 1.45 -10.73
N GLY A 116 -5.41 1.57 -9.43
CA GLY A 116 -5.73 2.83 -8.76
C GLY A 116 -4.63 3.22 -7.78
N PHE A 117 -4.29 4.50 -7.76
CA PHE A 117 -3.40 5.13 -6.78
C PHE A 117 -4.22 6.08 -5.89
N ASN A 118 -3.71 6.41 -4.71
CA ASN A 118 -4.28 7.47 -3.87
C ASN A 118 -4.36 8.81 -4.62
N GLY A 119 -5.35 9.64 -4.27
CA GLY A 119 -5.60 10.90 -4.98
C GLY A 119 -6.49 10.75 -6.23
N GLY A 120 -7.09 9.58 -6.44
CA GLY A 120 -8.03 9.34 -7.54
C GLY A 120 -7.37 9.02 -8.88
N TYR A 121 -6.04 8.97 -8.95
CA TYR A 121 -5.32 8.59 -10.16
C TYR A 121 -5.52 7.13 -10.45
N ASN A 122 -6.02 6.79 -11.63
CA ASN A 122 -6.25 5.41 -12.02
C ASN A 122 -5.97 5.17 -13.50
N SER A 123 -5.85 3.91 -13.88
CA SER A 123 -5.61 3.48 -15.26
C SER A 123 -6.10 2.06 -15.46
N THR A 124 -6.44 1.74 -16.70
CA THR A 124 -6.67 0.37 -17.15
C THR A 124 -5.49 -0.10 -18.00
N ILE A 125 -5.16 -1.39 -17.92
CA ILE A 125 -4.10 -2.04 -18.70
C ILE A 125 -4.63 -3.36 -19.26
N THR A 126 -4.63 -3.51 -20.57
CA THR A 126 -5.09 -4.75 -21.22
C THR A 126 -4.12 -5.90 -21.00
N VAL A 127 -4.68 -7.06 -20.70
CA VAL A 127 -4.02 -8.35 -20.51
C VAL A 127 -4.47 -9.28 -21.63
N PRO A 128 -3.55 -9.87 -22.41
CA PRO A 128 -3.91 -10.84 -23.43
C PRO A 128 -4.50 -12.09 -22.78
N GLN A 129 -5.11 -12.94 -23.58
CA GLN A 129 -5.50 -14.29 -23.17
C GLN A 129 -4.34 -15.03 -22.49
N LEU A 130 -4.62 -15.71 -21.37
CA LEU A 130 -3.63 -16.50 -20.62
C LEU A 130 -4.08 -17.96 -20.52
N ALA A 131 -3.25 -18.87 -21.06
CA ALA A 131 -3.40 -20.30 -20.84
C ALA A 131 -3.19 -20.66 -19.35
N PRO A 132 -3.62 -21.86 -18.89
CA PRO A 132 -3.33 -22.35 -17.55
C PRO A 132 -1.84 -22.22 -17.19
N ASN A 133 -1.55 -21.72 -15.99
CA ASN A 133 -0.20 -21.44 -15.46
C ASN A 133 0.60 -20.35 -16.19
N GLN A 134 0.06 -19.75 -17.26
CA GLN A 134 0.72 -18.65 -17.95
C GLN A 134 0.64 -17.37 -17.11
N ARG A 135 1.67 -16.52 -17.23
CA ARG A 135 1.69 -15.18 -16.66
C ARG A 135 2.18 -14.15 -17.68
N THR A 136 1.74 -12.92 -17.52
CA THR A 136 2.27 -11.77 -18.25
C THR A 136 2.72 -10.68 -17.29
N LEU A 137 3.80 -9.99 -17.64
CA LEU A 137 4.31 -8.85 -16.88
C LEU A 137 3.61 -7.58 -17.35
N ARG A 138 3.12 -6.79 -16.40
CA ARG A 138 2.54 -5.47 -16.61
C ARG A 138 3.18 -4.45 -15.67
N SER A 139 3.02 -3.19 -16.04
CA SER A 139 3.61 -2.10 -15.29
C SER A 139 2.84 -0.80 -15.48
N LYS A 140 2.89 0.06 -14.46
CA LYS A 140 2.35 1.42 -14.54
C LYS A 140 3.26 2.41 -13.83
N THR A 141 3.65 3.47 -14.53
CA THR A 141 4.35 4.60 -13.92
C THR A 141 3.43 5.28 -12.91
N ILE A 142 3.95 5.52 -11.72
CA ILE A 142 3.24 6.20 -10.65
C ILE A 142 3.08 7.67 -11.03
N PRO A 143 1.85 8.21 -11.12
CA PRO A 143 1.64 9.61 -11.44
C PRO A 143 2.28 10.53 -10.40
N ALA A 144 2.90 11.63 -10.83
CA ALA A 144 3.59 12.56 -9.92
C ALA A 144 2.67 13.10 -8.80
N GLY A 145 1.40 13.36 -9.11
CA GLY A 145 0.42 13.84 -8.13
C GLY A 145 -0.13 12.76 -7.18
N ALA A 146 0.14 11.47 -7.44
CA ALA A 146 -0.27 10.39 -6.55
C ALA A 146 0.63 10.27 -5.31
N TRP A 147 1.83 10.86 -5.35
CA TRP A 147 2.73 10.89 -4.21
C TRP A 147 2.15 11.77 -3.10
N GLY A 148 1.82 11.15 -1.97
CA GLY A 148 1.37 11.86 -0.78
C GLY A 148 2.52 12.58 -0.07
N PRO A 149 2.23 13.68 0.64
CA PRO A 149 3.22 14.35 1.49
C PRO A 149 3.60 13.44 2.64
N THR A 150 4.89 13.39 3.00
CA THR A 150 5.30 12.79 4.28
C THR A 150 6.46 13.57 4.92
N GLN A 151 6.77 13.19 6.15
CA GLN A 151 7.75 13.82 7.01
C GLN A 151 9.22 13.48 6.65
N TYR A 152 9.47 12.41 5.85
CA TYR A 152 10.82 11.92 5.53
C TYR A 152 10.95 11.32 4.11
N HIS A 153 9.94 10.61 3.61
CA HIS A 153 9.93 9.95 2.29
C HIS A 153 8.52 10.02 1.68
N SER A 154 8.32 10.60 0.50
CA SER A 154 7.00 10.58 -0.15
C SER A 154 6.48 9.14 -0.27
N SER A 155 5.16 8.91 -0.25
CA SER A 155 4.63 7.55 -0.41
C SER A 155 3.34 7.53 -1.20
N VAL A 156 3.07 6.40 -1.83
CA VAL A 156 1.91 6.19 -2.69
C VAL A 156 1.30 4.83 -2.34
N GLN A 157 -0.02 4.81 -2.16
CA GLN A 157 -0.79 3.58 -1.97
C GLN A 157 -1.50 3.24 -3.27
N PHE A 158 -1.61 1.95 -3.57
CA PHE A 158 -2.30 1.50 -4.77
C PHE A 158 -3.00 0.16 -4.58
N LEU A 159 -3.99 -0.07 -5.45
CA LEU A 159 -4.69 -1.32 -5.66
C LEU A 159 -4.61 -1.68 -7.15
N ILE A 160 -4.46 -2.97 -7.42
CA ILE A 160 -4.51 -3.58 -8.73
C ILE A 160 -5.63 -4.61 -8.67
N ALA A 161 -6.51 -4.66 -9.67
CA ALA A 161 -7.56 -5.66 -9.81
C ALA A 161 -7.49 -6.26 -11.22
N ALA A 162 -7.29 -7.58 -11.31
CA ALA A 162 -7.43 -8.33 -12.54
C ALA A 162 -8.91 -8.51 -12.89
N ASP A 163 -9.19 -8.56 -14.20
CA ASP A 163 -10.53 -8.76 -14.75
C ASP A 163 -11.58 -7.78 -14.19
N GLN A 164 -11.24 -6.48 -14.23
CA GLN A 164 -12.08 -5.41 -13.67
C GLN A 164 -13.51 -5.39 -14.24
N ASN A 165 -13.69 -5.92 -15.45
CA ASN A 165 -14.95 -5.92 -16.19
C ASN A 165 -15.73 -7.24 -16.07
N ASP A 166 -15.20 -8.23 -15.32
CA ASP A 166 -15.76 -9.57 -15.18
C ASP A 166 -15.95 -10.24 -16.57
N ASP A 167 -14.93 -10.10 -17.42
CA ASP A 167 -14.89 -10.62 -18.79
C ASP A 167 -14.47 -12.11 -18.80
N THR A 168 -13.91 -12.61 -17.71
CA THR A 168 -13.46 -14.00 -17.54
C THR A 168 -14.25 -14.69 -16.42
N THR A 169 -14.87 -15.84 -16.71
CA THR A 169 -15.46 -16.66 -15.65
C THR A 169 -14.38 -17.37 -14.85
N GLU A 170 -14.23 -16.99 -13.58
CA GLU A 170 -13.18 -17.49 -12.70
C GLU A 170 -13.69 -18.46 -11.61
N THR A 171 -12.75 -19.21 -11.02
CA THR A 171 -13.03 -20.09 -9.87
C THR A 171 -13.14 -19.28 -8.58
N ASN A 172 -12.32 -18.25 -8.46
CA ASN A 172 -12.27 -17.36 -7.33
C ASN A 172 -12.01 -15.95 -7.86
N VAL A 173 -12.87 -15.00 -7.51
CA VAL A 173 -12.70 -13.59 -7.90
C VAL A 173 -12.06 -12.76 -6.77
N SER A 174 -11.95 -13.33 -5.56
CA SER A 174 -11.46 -12.63 -4.37
C SER A 174 -9.94 -12.50 -4.31
N ASN A 175 -9.22 -13.27 -5.13
CA ASN A 175 -7.76 -13.29 -5.25
C ASN A 175 -7.25 -12.51 -6.47
N ASN A 176 -8.13 -11.82 -7.19
CA ASN A 176 -7.80 -10.98 -8.34
C ASN A 176 -7.12 -9.65 -7.95
N TYR A 177 -6.82 -9.45 -6.66
CA TYR A 177 -6.39 -8.16 -6.14
C TYR A 177 -4.94 -8.19 -5.66
N GLY A 178 -4.22 -7.10 -5.94
CA GLY A 178 -2.95 -6.77 -5.33
C GLY A 178 -3.02 -5.38 -4.70
N GLN A 179 -2.63 -5.24 -3.44
CA GLN A 179 -2.60 -3.94 -2.77
C GLN A 179 -1.25 -3.73 -2.09
N SER A 180 -0.71 -2.52 -2.19
CA SER A 180 0.51 -2.16 -1.48
C SER A 180 0.73 -0.66 -1.40
N THR A 181 1.82 -0.27 -0.75
CA THR A 181 2.43 1.05 -0.77
C THR A 181 3.78 0.97 -1.50
N CYS A 182 4.21 2.05 -2.15
CA CYS A 182 5.62 2.31 -2.50
C CYS A 182 6.11 3.58 -1.81
N VAL A 183 7.35 3.56 -1.34
CA VAL A 183 8.03 4.73 -0.75
C VAL A 183 8.94 5.36 -1.79
N GLY A 184 8.83 6.67 -1.90
CA GLY A 184 9.66 7.53 -2.72
C GLY A 184 11.03 7.81 -2.07
N PRO A 185 11.83 8.67 -2.70
CA PRO A 185 13.15 9.03 -2.22
C PRO A 185 13.00 9.81 -0.90
N ALA A 186 14.07 9.84 -0.11
CA ALA A 186 14.13 10.76 1.03
C ALA A 186 14.04 12.19 0.50
N THR A 187 13.28 13.04 1.18
CA THR A 187 13.28 14.49 0.97
C THR A 187 14.38 15.15 1.78
#